data_AF-A0A418QAN3-F1
#
_entry.id   AF-A0A418QAN3-F1
#
_cell.length_a   1.000
_cell.length_b   1.000
_cell.length_c   1.000
_cell.angle_alpha   90.00
_cell.angle_beta   90.00
_cell.angle_gamma   90.00
#
_symmetry.space_group_name_H-M   'P 1'
#
loop_
_entity.id
_entity.type
_entity.pdbx_description
1 polymer ?
#
loop_
_entity_poly.entity_id
_entity_poly.type
_entity_poly.pdbx_seq_one_letter_code
_entity_poly.pdbx_strand_id
1 'polypeptide(L)'
;MGKEWTMESLMEYATATVTAKTPAEQIPCHPTTAEPFKACFAIRGPVGQVSTPLDQVFGEDLHQLGAWQFVGETGSVMYETRAGQRLELGLTYSAKNEYSSFLEQLPEEADGILFVVVDTSQFQN
;
A
#
# COMPACT_ATOMS: atom_id res chain seq x y z
N MET A 1 -20.66 17.21 2.31
CA MET A 1 -19.35 17.62 1.78
C MET A 1 -18.36 16.52 2.12
N GLY A 2 -17.58 16.03 1.15
CA GLY A 2 -16.52 15.04 1.42
C GLY A 2 -15.32 15.73 2.08
N LYS A 3 -14.54 15.00 2.88
CA LYS A 3 -13.29 15.51 3.44
C LYS A 3 -12.33 15.87 2.30
N GLU A 4 -11.83 17.11 2.30
CA GLU A 4 -10.72 17.49 1.43
C GLU A 4 -9.42 16.97 2.04
N TRP A 5 -8.59 16.34 1.21
CA TRP A 5 -7.32 15.78 1.62
C TRP A 5 -6.19 16.58 0.98
N THR A 6 -5.16 16.88 1.76
CA THR A 6 -3.85 17.29 1.24
C THR A 6 -2.98 16.06 1.02
N MET A 7 -1.91 16.17 0.21
CA MET A 7 -0.96 15.06 0.02
C MET A 7 -0.39 14.56 1.35
N GLU A 8 0.01 15.49 2.22
CA GLU A 8 0.56 15.20 3.54
C GLU A 8 -0.47 14.50 4.43
N SER A 9 -1.69 15.02 4.52
CA SER A 9 -2.74 14.41 5.37
C SER A 9 -3.21 13.05 4.86
N LEU A 10 -3.18 12.82 3.53
CA LEU A 10 -3.49 11.50 2.95
C LEU A 10 -2.37 10.49 3.24
N MET A 11 -1.11 10.92 3.14
CA MET A 11 0.05 10.07 3.47
C MET A 11 0.12 9.77 4.97
N GLU A 12 -0.13 10.75 5.83
CA GLU A 12 -0.19 10.60 7.29
C GLU A 12 -1.28 9.61 7.69
N TYR A 13 -2.48 9.77 7.13
CA TYR A 13 -3.59 8.84 7.35
C TYR A 13 -3.24 7.43 6.88
N ALA A 14 -2.68 7.28 5.69
CA ALA A 14 -2.31 5.97 5.17
C ALA A 14 -1.24 5.28 6.06
N THR A 15 -0.21 6.03 6.45
CA THR A 15 0.84 5.54 7.36
C THR A 15 0.29 5.14 8.73
N ALA A 16 -0.59 5.95 9.30
CA ALA A 16 -1.24 5.66 10.58
C ALA A 16 -2.12 4.41 10.49
N THR A 17 -2.89 4.26 9.40
CA THR A 17 -3.72 3.08 9.17
C THR A 17 -2.88 1.82 9.03
N VAL A 18 -1.80 1.87 8.23
CA VAL A 18 -0.89 0.73 8.03
C VAL A 18 -0.30 0.25 9.35
N THR A 19 0.31 1.16 10.11
CA THR A 19 0.98 0.84 11.38
C THR A 19 0.00 0.38 12.46
N ALA A 20 -1.26 0.81 12.41
CA ALA A 20 -2.29 0.41 13.37
C ALA A 20 -2.94 -0.95 13.05
N LYS A 21 -2.98 -1.36 11.78
CA LYS A 21 -3.77 -2.52 11.32
C LYS A 21 -2.92 -3.72 10.94
N THR A 22 -1.62 -3.53 10.74
CA THR A 22 -0.70 -4.58 10.32
C THR A 22 0.57 -4.52 11.17
N PRO A 23 1.18 -5.68 11.52
CA PRO A 23 2.46 -5.71 12.22
C PRO A 23 3.57 -5.29 11.24
N ALA A 24 3.68 -3.98 11.05
CA ALA A 24 4.51 -3.34 10.05
C ALA A 24 5.52 -2.40 10.71
N GLU A 25 6.79 -2.49 10.30
CA GLU A 25 7.85 -1.58 10.76
C GLU A 25 8.24 -0.65 9.60
N GLN A 26 8.22 0.66 9.83
CA GLN A 26 8.61 1.61 8.79
C GLN A 26 10.11 1.45 8.48
N ILE A 27 10.43 1.28 7.19
CA ILE A 27 11.79 1.13 6.69
C ILE A 27 12.08 2.19 5.62
N PRO A 28 13.35 2.53 5.37
CA PRO A 28 13.71 3.34 4.23
C PRO A 28 13.22 2.68 2.93
N CYS A 29 12.51 3.43 2.09
CA CYS A 29 12.24 2.96 0.75
C CYS A 29 13.54 2.80 -0.02
N HIS A 30 13.72 1.66 -0.70
CA HIS A 30 14.79 1.56 -1.69
C HIS A 30 14.62 2.69 -2.72
N PRO A 31 15.73 3.30 -3.18
CA PRO A 31 15.69 4.40 -4.13
C PRO A 31 15.15 3.90 -5.48
N THR A 32 13.84 3.88 -5.57
CA THR A 32 13.06 3.72 -6.79
C THR A 32 12.67 5.15 -7.17
N THR A 33 12.95 5.53 -8.40
CA THR A 33 12.70 6.83 -9.03
C THR A 33 11.74 7.77 -8.27
N ALA A 34 12.29 8.84 -7.70
CA ALA A 34 11.69 10.15 -7.37
C ALA A 34 10.16 10.27 -7.13
N GLU A 35 9.52 9.36 -6.40
CA GLU A 35 8.16 9.57 -5.88
C GLU A 35 8.29 10.31 -4.53
N PRO A 36 7.98 11.61 -4.45
CA PRO A 36 8.22 12.39 -3.23
C PRO A 36 7.31 11.98 -2.07
N PHE A 37 6.19 11.33 -2.35
CA PHE A 37 5.25 10.83 -1.34
C PHE A 37 5.16 9.32 -1.42
N LYS A 38 6.17 8.67 -0.84
CA LYS A 38 6.26 7.23 -0.71
C LYS A 38 6.73 6.84 0.69
N ALA A 39 6.05 5.87 1.29
CA ALA A 39 6.46 5.23 2.55
C ALA A 39 6.56 3.72 2.37
N CYS A 40 7.52 3.09 3.02
CA CYS A 40 7.77 1.65 2.92
C CYS A 40 7.81 1.03 4.32
N PHE A 41 7.27 -0.19 4.43
CA PHE A 41 7.14 -0.90 5.68
C PHE A 41 7.54 -2.36 5.50
N ALA A 42 8.41 -2.86 6.37
CA ALA A 42 8.66 -4.28 6.49
C ALA A 42 7.44 -4.94 7.13
N ILE A 43 6.94 -6.00 6.51
CA ILE A 43 5.78 -6.77 6.97
C ILE A 43 6.11 -8.26 6.97
N ARG A 44 5.39 -9.02 7.80
CA ARG A 44 5.50 -10.48 7.85
C ARG A 44 4.13 -11.12 7.83
N GLY A 45 4.05 -12.28 7.16
CA GLY A 45 2.84 -13.10 7.11
C GLY A 45 2.09 -13.02 5.78
N PRO A 46 0.97 -13.75 5.65
CA PRO A 46 0.29 -13.93 4.38
C PRO A 46 -0.41 -12.65 3.91
N VAL A 47 -0.51 -12.47 2.59
CA VAL A 47 -1.17 -11.30 1.93
C VAL A 47 -2.54 -11.01 2.51
N GLY A 48 -3.36 -12.04 2.74
CA GLY A 48 -4.73 -11.87 3.23
C GLY A 48 -4.79 -11.23 4.62
N GLN A 49 -3.80 -11.49 5.48
CA GLN A 49 -3.72 -10.87 6.81
C GLN A 49 -3.27 -9.40 6.77
N VAL A 50 -2.72 -8.95 5.64
CA VAL A 50 -2.29 -7.56 5.43
C VAL A 50 -3.34 -6.78 4.61
N SER A 51 -3.69 -7.29 3.44
CA SER A 51 -4.64 -6.65 2.50
C SER A 51 -6.04 -6.50 3.07
N THR A 52 -6.61 -7.54 3.69
CA THR A 52 -8.02 -7.51 4.14
C THR A 52 -8.27 -6.43 5.21
N PRO A 53 -7.46 -6.30 6.28
CA PRO A 53 -7.65 -5.23 7.26
C PRO A 53 -7.44 -3.82 6.68
N LEU A 54 -6.51 -3.66 5.73
CA LEU A 54 -6.28 -2.36 5.09
C LEU A 54 -7.46 -2.00 4.19
N ASP A 55 -7.93 -2.91 3.34
CA ASP A 55 -9.09 -2.72 2.47
C ASP A 55 -10.35 -2.34 3.26
N GLN A 56 -10.56 -2.98 4.42
CA GLN A 56 -11.69 -2.66 5.30
C GLN A 56 -11.65 -1.21 5.78
N VAL A 57 -10.49 -0.72 6.23
CA VAL A 57 -10.38 0.65 6.79
C VAL A 57 -10.31 1.69 5.69
N PHE A 58 -9.51 1.48 4.65
CA PHE A 58 -9.43 2.42 3.53
C PHE A 58 -10.76 2.51 2.79
N GLY A 59 -11.53 1.42 2.68
CA GLY A 59 -12.86 1.41 2.09
C GLY A 59 -13.92 2.21 2.86
N GLU A 60 -13.68 2.58 4.13
CA GLU A 60 -14.58 3.46 4.88
C GLU A 60 -14.47 4.92 4.42
N ASP A 61 -13.25 5.36 4.10
CA ASP A 61 -12.94 6.78 3.79
C ASP A 61 -12.65 7.04 2.31
N LEU A 62 -12.20 6.02 1.56
CA LEU A 62 -11.73 6.09 0.18
C LEU A 62 -12.51 5.11 -0.71
N HIS A 63 -12.65 5.46 -1.99
CA HIS A 63 -13.23 4.59 -3.00
C HIS A 63 -12.15 3.70 -3.62
N GLN A 64 -12.30 2.38 -3.48
CA GLN A 64 -11.41 1.42 -4.11
C GLN A 64 -11.66 1.35 -5.63
N LEU A 65 -10.62 1.60 -6.45
CA LEU A 65 -10.71 1.64 -7.93
C LEU A 65 -10.55 0.27 -8.61
N GLY A 66 -10.61 -0.82 -7.83
CA GLY A 66 -10.52 -2.19 -8.33
C GLY A 66 -10.02 -3.16 -7.25
N ALA A 67 -10.13 -4.46 -7.52
CA ALA A 67 -9.51 -5.47 -6.66
C ALA A 67 -7.99 -5.39 -6.76
N TRP A 68 -7.31 -5.97 -5.77
CA TRP A 68 -5.86 -6.17 -5.82
C TRP A 68 -5.46 -6.89 -7.12
N GLN A 69 -4.48 -6.32 -7.83
CA GLN A 69 -3.89 -6.91 -9.02
C GLN A 69 -2.52 -7.45 -8.66
N PHE A 70 -2.32 -8.75 -8.87
CA PHE A 70 -1.05 -9.41 -8.60
C PHE A 70 -0.35 -9.76 -9.90
N VAL A 71 0.91 -9.33 -10.03
CA VAL A 71 1.80 -9.64 -11.15
C VAL A 71 3.13 -10.12 -10.57
N GLY A 72 3.39 -11.43 -10.67
CA GLY A 72 4.58 -12.03 -10.07
C GLY A 72 4.58 -11.91 -8.55
N GLU A 73 5.61 -11.28 -7.99
CA GLU A 73 5.80 -11.09 -6.54
C GLU A 73 5.15 -9.82 -5.99
N THR A 74 4.57 -8.99 -6.86
CA THR A 74 4.01 -7.69 -6.50
C THR A 74 2.49 -7.71 -6.67
N GLY A 75 1.79 -7.28 -5.64
CA GLY A 75 0.37 -6.93 -5.70
C GLY A 75 0.17 -5.45 -5.47
N SER A 76 -0.80 -4.81 -6.12
CA SER A 76 -1.22 -3.47 -5.74
C SER A 76 -2.71 -3.23 -5.91
N VAL A 77 -3.19 -2.21 -5.22
CA VAL A 77 -4.56 -1.72 -5.26
C VAL A 77 -4.53 -0.20 -5.21
N MET A 78 -5.49 0.42 -5.90
CA MET A 78 -5.62 1.87 -5.95
C MET A 78 -6.90 2.30 -5.24
N TYR A 79 -6.77 3.35 -4.44
CA TYR A 79 -7.87 4.03 -3.76
C TYR A 79 -7.96 5.47 -4.24
N GLU A 80 -9.17 6.03 -4.23
CA GLU A 80 -9.44 7.38 -4.65
C GLU A 80 -10.29 8.13 -3.62
N THR A 81 -9.89 9.35 -3.27
CA THR A 81 -10.72 10.25 -2.47
C THR A 81 -11.92 10.74 -3.30
N ARG A 82 -12.91 11.36 -2.67
CA ARG A 82 -14.02 12.01 -3.40
C ARG A 82 -13.59 13.15 -4.32
N ALA A 83 -12.41 13.73 -4.10
CA ALA A 83 -11.86 14.81 -4.91
C ALA A 83 -10.89 14.30 -5.99
N GLY A 84 -10.82 12.98 -6.22
CA GLY A 84 -10.04 12.38 -7.31
C GLY A 84 -8.57 12.14 -6.98
N GLN A 85 -8.17 12.29 -5.71
CA GLN A 85 -6.78 12.07 -5.31
C GLN A 85 -6.52 10.60 -5.05
N ARG A 86 -5.38 10.09 -5.50
CA ARG A 86 -5.12 8.65 -5.54
C ARG A 86 -4.05 8.21 -4.56
N LEU A 87 -4.33 7.08 -3.93
CA LEU A 87 -3.48 6.37 -3.00
C LEU A 87 -3.28 4.95 -3.54
N GLU A 88 -2.04 4.59 -3.84
CA GLU A 88 -1.67 3.21 -4.15
C GLU A 88 -1.13 2.53 -2.89
N LEU A 89 -1.66 1.34 -2.62
CA LEU A 89 -1.02 0.39 -1.72
C LEU A 89 -0.44 -0.73 -2.56
N GLY A 90 0.80 -1.08 -2.33
CA GLY A 90 1.41 -2.23 -2.98
C GLY A 90 2.22 -3.08 -2.04
N LEU A 91 2.25 -4.37 -2.32
CA LEU A 91 2.90 -5.40 -1.54
C LEU A 91 3.88 -6.11 -2.45
N THR A 92 5.15 -6.15 -2.06
CA THR A 92 6.15 -6.99 -2.70
C THR A 92 6.59 -8.03 -1.71
N TYR A 93 6.40 -9.31 -2.03
CA TYR A 93 6.79 -10.42 -1.16
C TYR A 93 8.01 -11.14 -1.73
N SER A 94 8.99 -11.43 -0.87
CA SER A 94 10.11 -12.30 -1.22
C SER A 94 9.90 -13.67 -0.57
N ALA A 95 10.05 -14.75 -1.35
CA ALA A 95 9.82 -16.10 -0.84
C ALA A 95 10.90 -16.59 0.15
N LYS A 96 12.05 -15.91 0.23
CA LYS A 96 13.13 -16.02 1.24
C LYS A 96 14.40 -15.42 0.63
N ASN A 97 14.67 -14.13 0.81
CA ASN A 97 15.96 -13.50 0.47
C ASN A 97 16.52 -13.72 -0.96
N GLU A 98 15.83 -14.42 -1.86
CA GLU A 98 16.22 -14.74 -3.22
C GLU A 98 14.95 -14.78 -4.07
N TYR A 99 14.87 -13.84 -4.99
CA TYR A 99 13.79 -13.60 -5.93
C TYR A 99 13.43 -14.88 -6.71
N SER A 100 12.17 -15.30 -6.64
CA SER A 100 11.55 -16.30 -7.51
C SER A 100 10.03 -16.22 -7.35
N SER A 101 9.37 -15.87 -8.46
CA SER A 101 7.92 -15.65 -8.61
C SER A 101 7.07 -16.82 -8.12
N PHE A 102 6.04 -16.54 -7.30
CA PHE A 102 5.02 -17.51 -6.94
C PHE A 102 3.62 -17.08 -7.40
N LEU A 103 2.87 -18.04 -7.93
CA LEU A 103 1.48 -17.92 -8.33
C LEU A 103 0.56 -18.05 -7.11
N GLU A 104 -0.26 -17.02 -6.90
CA GLU A 104 -1.56 -16.96 -6.20
C GLU A 104 -1.69 -17.41 -4.73
N GLN A 105 -0.71 -18.07 -4.12
CA GLN A 105 -0.66 -18.30 -2.67
C GLN A 105 0.75 -18.08 -2.14
N LEU A 106 0.95 -16.92 -1.51
CA LEU A 106 2.21 -16.60 -0.84
C LEU A 106 2.31 -17.38 0.49
N PRO A 107 3.51 -17.89 0.85
CA PRO A 107 3.69 -18.69 2.05
C PRO A 107 3.36 -17.90 3.33
N GLU A 108 2.83 -18.60 4.34
CA GLU A 108 2.37 -18.02 5.62
C GLU A 108 3.48 -17.31 6.43
N GLU A 109 4.74 -17.42 6.01
CA GLU A 109 5.92 -16.82 6.65
C GLU A 109 6.74 -15.94 5.69
N ALA A 110 6.13 -15.38 4.65
CA ALA A 110 6.85 -14.50 3.73
C ALA A 110 7.26 -13.16 4.39
N ASP A 111 8.51 -12.74 4.19
CA ASP A 111 8.94 -11.37 4.46
C ASP A 111 8.56 -10.51 3.25
N GLY A 112 7.92 -9.36 3.51
CA GLY A 112 7.43 -8.47 2.47
C GLY A 112 7.73 -7.01 2.74
N ILE A 113 7.59 -6.21 1.69
CA ILE A 113 7.59 -4.75 1.75
C ILE A 113 6.21 -4.28 1.32
N LEU A 114 5.50 -3.63 2.24
CA LEU A 114 4.34 -2.81 1.92
C LEU A 114 4.83 -1.41 1.56
N PHE A 115 4.46 -0.92 0.38
CA PHE A 115 4.67 0.46 -0.01
C PHE A 115 3.35 1.20 -0.15
N VAL A 116 3.38 2.46 0.21
CA VAL A 116 2.27 3.41 0.13
C VAL A 116 2.74 4.55 -0.75
N VAL A 117 2.01 4.85 -1.82
CA VAL A 117 2.32 5.95 -2.75
C VAL A 117 1.10 6.84 -2.89
N VAL A 118 1.28 8.16 -2.77
CA VAL A 118 0.24 9.13 -3.12
C VAL A 118 0.59 9.71 -4.50
N ASP A 119 -0.29 9.52 -5.48
CA ASP A 119 -0.12 10.10 -6.82
C ASP A 119 -0.29 11.62 -6.74
N THR A 120 0.79 12.33 -7.07
CA THR A 120 0.85 13.79 -6.99
C THR A 120 0.24 14.50 -8.19
N SER A 121 -0.03 13.80 -9.30
CA SER A 121 -0.52 14.40 -10.55
C SER A 121 -1.83 15.16 -10.38
N GLN A 122 -2.66 14.76 -9.41
CA GLN A 122 -3.99 15.34 -9.16
C GLN A 122 -3.98 16.47 -8.11
N PHE A 123 -2.86 16.72 -7.44
CA PHE A 123 -2.75 17.76 -6.39
C PHE A 123 -2.14 19.09 -6.88
N GLN A 124 -1.73 19.19 -8.15
CA GLN A 124 -1.02 20.35 -8.70
C GLN A 124 -1.91 21.52 -9.18
N ASN A 125 -3.11 21.69 -8.62
CA ASN A 125 -4.00 22.81 -8.97
C ASN A 125 -3.68 24.09 -8.19
#